data_AF-A0A094IFT2-F1
#
_entry.id   AF-A0A094IFT2-F1
#
_cell.length_a   1.000
_cell.length_b   1.000
_cell.length_c   1.000
_cell.angle_alpha   90.00
_cell.angle_beta   90.00
_cell.angle_gamma   90.00
#
_symmetry.space_group_name_H-M   'P 1'
#
loop_
_entity.id
_entity.type
_entity.pdbx_description
1 polymer ?
#
loop_
_entity_poly.entity_id
_entity_poly.type
_entity_poly.pdbx_seq_one_letter_code
_entity_poly.pdbx_strand_id
1 'polypeptide(L)'
;MGQSLTLLCLRLKCDEEKPSCKKCTLRDVACTYPSTSSLIWVNRDLVSTGDKEEHGVGNGTSPPQYIPKAQEEKQSTTKEPILNLDNIDLIIHWFTKTVHTVNSPTNLAAKEICQTHILDQARKHHFLLHGLLALSALQLADSHSDPKPYTKIATTHHTQGLKLYYFILSNINRENYSASIAFSSITIMYTFGISRPGGTKTSGIELVDHLSQIFLLAHGWQSVVDAADGLDRGTGAPIFSTPHNHIGALSTDTEEAFARLNDMNHGQDMAVYMLAISTLKSVFHGLEEDRENPHVALQWAHTLPKEFVGLLRQRHNFALVIVGYYCIVLDALKEVWWLSGWGKDLFGVILANIDLPYQDVLEWPRQMIGFEK
;
A
#
# COMPACT_ATOMS: atom_id res chain seq x y z
N MET A 1 -20.13 -23.63 27.71
CA MET A 1 -20.55 -23.39 26.32
C MET A 1 -20.25 -21.95 25.95
N GLY A 2 -19.16 -21.72 25.24
CA GLY A 2 -18.83 -20.41 24.69
C GLY A 2 -18.30 -20.63 23.28
N GLN A 3 -19.18 -21.03 22.35
CA GLN A 3 -18.83 -20.97 20.95
C GLN A 3 -18.57 -19.49 20.63
N SER A 4 -17.32 -19.20 20.25
CA SER A 4 -16.85 -17.86 19.92
C SER A 4 -17.69 -17.28 18.77
N LEU A 5 -18.62 -16.38 19.11
CA LEU A 5 -19.51 -15.67 18.20
C LEU A 5 -18.76 -14.77 17.20
N THR A 6 -17.45 -14.62 17.36
CA THR A 6 -16.52 -13.89 16.49
C THR A 6 -16.56 -14.41 15.04
N LEU A 7 -16.82 -15.70 14.83
CA LEU A 7 -16.94 -16.31 13.50
C LEU A 7 -18.29 -16.06 12.81
N LEU A 8 -19.34 -15.69 13.55
CA LEU A 8 -20.68 -15.49 13.00
C LEU A 8 -20.86 -14.11 12.35
N CYS A 9 -20.09 -13.09 12.75
CA CYS A 9 -20.10 -11.79 12.08
C CYS A 9 -19.42 -11.80 10.71
N LEU A 10 -18.52 -12.76 10.42
CA LEU A 10 -17.97 -12.94 9.07
C LEU A 10 -18.98 -13.52 8.08
N ARG A 11 -20.01 -14.24 8.55
CA ARG A 11 -20.99 -14.93 7.68
C ARG A 11 -22.23 -14.10 7.33
N LEU A 12 -22.50 -12.99 8.01
CA LEU A 12 -23.67 -12.13 7.75
C LEU A 12 -23.24 -10.66 7.74
N LYS A 13 -23.50 -9.94 6.63
CA LYS A 13 -23.19 -8.50 6.42
C LYS A 13 -23.23 -7.68 7.73
N CYS A 14 -22.06 -7.33 8.22
CA CYS A 14 -21.83 -6.33 9.26
C CYS A 14 -21.92 -4.94 8.60
N ASP A 15 -22.53 -3.97 9.28
CA ASP A 15 -22.63 -2.57 8.82
C ASP A 15 -21.36 -1.75 9.11
N GLU A 16 -20.41 -2.33 9.85
CA GLU A 16 -19.06 -1.80 10.12
C GLU A 16 -19.01 -0.38 10.74
N GLU A 17 -20.13 0.18 11.25
CA GLU A 17 -20.19 1.46 11.96
C GLU A 17 -19.33 1.42 13.24
N LYS A 18 -18.40 2.38 13.43
CA LYS A 18 -17.55 2.49 14.62
C LYS A 18 -18.18 3.47 15.65
N PRO A 19 -18.04 3.24 16.97
CA PRO A 19 -17.18 2.26 17.64
C PRO A 19 -17.79 0.86 17.79
N SER A 20 -19.07 0.67 17.46
CA SER A 20 -19.75 -0.62 17.50
C SER A 20 -20.85 -0.67 16.44
N CYS A 21 -20.92 -1.76 15.69
CA CYS A 21 -21.91 -1.92 14.62
C CYS A 21 -23.32 -2.16 15.20
N LYS A 22 -24.37 -1.80 14.45
CA LYS A 22 -25.76 -1.88 14.96
C LYS A 22 -26.15 -3.27 15.43
N LYS A 23 -25.63 -4.32 14.80
CA LYS A 23 -25.89 -5.71 15.22
C LYS A 23 -25.21 -6.08 16.54
N CYS A 24 -24.00 -5.59 16.79
CA CYS A 24 -23.31 -5.82 18.06
C CYS A 24 -24.01 -5.04 19.19
N THR A 25 -24.46 -3.81 18.91
CA THR A 25 -25.25 -3.01 19.85
C THR A 25 -26.58 -3.67 20.20
N LEU A 26 -27.31 -4.20 19.20
CA LEU A 26 -28.58 -4.90 19.42
C LEU A 26 -28.43 -6.21 20.22
N ARG A 27 -27.24 -6.81 20.22
CA ARG A 27 -26.96 -8.08 20.88
C ARG A 27 -26.19 -7.91 22.19
N ASP A 28 -25.89 -6.68 22.58
CA ASP A 28 -25.09 -6.35 23.77
C ASP A 28 -23.77 -7.14 23.84
N VAL A 29 -23.05 -7.19 22.71
CA VAL A 29 -21.76 -7.88 22.59
C VAL A 29 -20.65 -6.92 22.20
N ALA A 30 -19.44 -7.15 22.73
CA ALA A 30 -18.26 -6.34 22.42
C ALA A 30 -17.89 -6.43 20.93
N CYS A 31 -17.85 -5.28 20.25
CA CYS A 31 -17.53 -5.18 18.83
C CYS A 31 -16.02 -5.05 18.61
N THR A 32 -15.37 -6.11 18.15
CA THR A 32 -13.92 -6.12 17.89
C THR A 32 -13.63 -5.96 16.40
N TYR A 33 -12.82 -4.95 16.04
CA TYR A 33 -12.34 -4.76 14.67
C TYR A 33 -10.90 -5.27 14.55
N PRO A 34 -10.51 -5.92 13.45
CA PRO A 34 -9.12 -6.25 13.21
C PRO A 34 -8.28 -4.96 13.19
N SER A 35 -7.16 -4.96 13.90
CA SER A 35 -6.18 -3.88 13.83
C SER A 35 -5.57 -3.81 12.42
N THR A 36 -5.36 -2.59 11.93
CA THR A 36 -4.74 -2.27 10.63
C THR A 36 -3.35 -2.88 10.44
N SER A 37 -2.74 -3.43 11.49
CA SER A 37 -1.50 -4.21 11.49
C SER A 37 -1.59 -5.58 10.81
N SER A 38 -2.78 -6.00 10.37
CA SER A 38 -3.01 -7.32 9.77
C SER A 38 -3.41 -7.20 8.30
N LEU A 39 -2.51 -6.71 7.45
CA LEU A 39 -2.67 -6.87 6.01
C LEU A 39 -2.43 -8.36 5.67
N ILE A 40 -3.51 -9.02 5.27
CA ILE A 40 -3.71 -10.48 5.34
C ILE A 40 -2.79 -11.29 4.42
N TRP A 41 -2.09 -10.68 3.46
CA TRP A 41 -1.20 -11.43 2.56
C TRP A 41 0.24 -11.59 3.07
N VAL A 42 0.64 -10.90 4.14
CA VAL A 42 2.01 -10.98 4.67
C VAL A 42 2.31 -12.37 5.26
N ASN A 43 1.28 -13.17 5.60
CA ASN A 43 1.42 -14.52 6.14
C ASN A 43 0.81 -15.57 5.20
N ARG A 44 1.47 -15.85 4.06
CA ARG A 44 1.15 -17.04 3.25
C ARG A 44 1.95 -18.28 3.69
N ASP A 45 2.90 -18.13 4.62
CA ASP A 45 3.64 -19.26 5.16
C ASP A 45 3.09 -19.61 6.54
N LEU A 46 2.71 -20.89 6.72
CA LEU A 46 2.16 -21.55 7.92
C LEU A 46 0.66 -21.86 7.90
N VAL A 47 0.19 -22.67 6.93
CA VAL A 47 -0.70 -23.79 7.29
C VAL A 47 -0.38 -24.98 6.38
N SER A 48 0.45 -25.89 6.88
CA SER A 48 0.55 -27.26 6.36
C SER A 48 0.25 -28.23 7.50
N THR A 49 -0.71 -29.11 7.23
CA THR A 49 -0.97 -30.45 7.82
C THR A 49 -1.20 -30.61 9.33
N GLY A 50 -2.28 -31.34 9.68
CA GLY A 50 -2.36 -32.07 10.95
C GLY A 50 -3.79 -32.46 11.35
N ASP A 51 -4.21 -33.65 10.94
CA ASP A 51 -5.39 -34.38 11.46
C ASP A 51 -5.36 -34.52 12.98
N LYS A 52 -6.56 -34.59 13.61
CA LYS A 52 -6.88 -35.54 14.68
C LYS A 52 -8.38 -35.56 15.02
N GLU A 53 -8.96 -36.74 14.87
CA GLU A 53 -10.25 -37.17 15.42
C GLU A 53 -10.16 -37.39 16.94
N GLU A 54 -11.28 -37.17 17.66
CA GLU A 54 -11.73 -37.89 18.89
C GLU A 54 -13.10 -37.29 19.31
N HIS A 55 -14.24 -37.95 19.04
CA HIS A 55 -15.02 -38.84 19.92
C HIS A 55 -15.42 -38.30 21.31
N GLY A 56 -16.74 -38.15 21.53
CA GLY A 56 -17.35 -37.91 22.84
C GLY A 56 -18.88 -37.84 22.82
N VAL A 57 -19.53 -38.95 23.20
CA VAL A 57 -20.99 -39.17 23.32
C VAL A 57 -21.56 -38.49 24.58
N GLY A 58 -22.80 -37.98 24.53
CA GLY A 58 -23.51 -37.53 25.73
C GLY A 58 -24.96 -37.02 25.52
N ASN A 59 -25.92 -37.94 25.65
CA ASN A 59 -27.36 -37.86 25.96
C ASN A 59 -28.11 -36.49 26.02
N GLY A 60 -29.09 -36.38 25.11
CA GLY A 60 -30.54 -36.21 25.36
C GLY A 60 -31.08 -35.27 26.45
N THR A 61 -31.77 -34.21 26.01
CA THR A 61 -33.12 -33.79 26.49
C THR A 61 -33.71 -32.78 25.50
N SER A 62 -34.86 -33.08 24.89
CA SER A 62 -35.82 -32.10 24.31
C SER A 62 -36.67 -31.48 25.46
N PRO A 63 -37.44 -30.37 25.32
CA PRO A 63 -38.22 -29.86 24.16
C PRO A 63 -38.27 -28.29 24.07
N PRO A 64 -39.20 -27.58 23.37
CA PRO A 64 -40.22 -27.98 22.40
C PRO A 64 -40.12 -27.30 21.01
N GLN A 65 -40.79 -27.93 20.05
CA GLN A 65 -41.03 -27.42 18.69
C GLN A 65 -41.87 -26.15 18.72
N TYR A 66 -41.34 -25.07 18.15
CA TYR A 66 -42.13 -23.90 17.75
C TYR A 66 -42.27 -23.92 16.23
N ILE A 67 -43.50 -24.09 15.76
CA ILE A 67 -43.89 -23.99 14.35
C ILE A 67 -43.93 -22.50 13.99
N PRO A 68 -43.09 -21.98 13.08
CA PRO A 68 -43.31 -20.65 12.54
C PRO A 68 -44.44 -20.74 11.52
N LYS A 69 -45.59 -20.14 11.85
CA LYS A 69 -46.61 -19.82 10.86
C LYS A 69 -45.96 -18.98 9.76
N ALA A 70 -46.06 -19.46 8.54
CA ALA A 70 -45.75 -18.70 7.34
C ALA A 70 -46.62 -17.44 7.30
N GLN A 71 -45.98 -16.28 7.40
CA GLN A 71 -46.45 -15.07 6.75
C GLN A 71 -45.36 -14.65 5.78
N GLU A 72 -45.54 -15.08 4.54
CA GLU A 72 -44.86 -14.52 3.38
C GLU A 72 -45.28 -13.06 3.24
N GLU A 73 -44.49 -12.13 3.77
CA GLU A 73 -44.42 -10.79 3.21
C GLU A 73 -43.20 -10.73 2.28
N LYS A 74 -43.46 -11.03 1.00
CA LYS A 74 -42.57 -10.67 -0.11
C LYS A 74 -42.45 -9.14 -0.16
N GLN A 75 -41.52 -8.57 0.62
CA GLN A 75 -40.98 -7.26 0.27
C GLN A 75 -39.99 -7.43 -0.87
N SER A 76 -40.57 -7.46 -2.07
CA SER A 76 -39.90 -7.13 -3.32
C SER A 76 -39.49 -5.64 -3.28
N THR A 77 -38.41 -5.30 -2.57
CA THR A 77 -37.70 -4.05 -2.86
C THR A 77 -36.73 -4.32 -4.00
N THR A 78 -37.24 -4.28 -5.22
CA THR A 78 -36.40 -3.95 -6.37
C THR A 78 -35.90 -2.54 -6.11
N LYS A 79 -34.75 -2.40 -5.44
CA LYS A 79 -34.06 -1.12 -5.37
C LYS A 79 -33.69 -0.79 -6.80
N GLU A 80 -34.43 0.12 -7.42
CA GLU A 80 -33.99 0.76 -8.65
C GLU A 80 -32.53 1.19 -8.47
N PRO A 81 -31.65 1.02 -9.47
CA PRO A 81 -30.29 1.48 -9.37
C PRO A 81 -30.31 3.00 -9.36
N ILE A 82 -30.42 3.58 -8.16
CA ILE A 82 -30.22 5.01 -7.95
C ILE A 82 -28.80 5.29 -8.41
N LEU A 83 -28.67 6.16 -9.42
CA LEU A 83 -27.39 6.59 -9.96
C LEU A 83 -26.55 7.14 -8.80
N ASN A 84 -25.43 6.49 -8.49
CA ASN A 84 -24.55 6.91 -7.41
C ASN A 84 -23.70 8.09 -7.91
N LEU A 85 -24.19 9.31 -7.67
CA LEU A 85 -23.54 10.55 -8.09
C LEU A 85 -22.16 10.73 -7.45
N ASP A 86 -21.97 10.29 -6.19
CA ASP A 86 -20.67 10.38 -5.51
C ASP A 86 -19.59 9.58 -6.28
N ASN A 87 -19.92 8.37 -6.73
CA ASN A 87 -18.99 7.56 -7.54
C ASN A 87 -18.71 8.19 -8.90
N ILE A 88 -19.67 8.92 -9.48
CA ILE A 88 -19.50 9.63 -10.74
C ILE A 88 -18.57 10.83 -10.56
N ASP A 89 -18.74 11.60 -9.49
CA ASP A 89 -17.86 12.72 -9.19
C ASP A 89 -16.42 12.25 -8.94
N LEU A 90 -16.24 11.11 -8.27
CA LEU A 90 -14.94 10.50 -8.08
C LEU A 90 -14.28 10.04 -9.38
N ILE A 91 -15.03 9.42 -10.30
CA ILE A 91 -14.45 9.03 -11.60
C ILE A 91 -14.12 10.27 -12.45
N ILE A 92 -14.96 11.32 -12.43
CA ILE A 92 -14.65 12.60 -13.07
C ILE A 92 -13.37 13.21 -12.47
N HIS A 93 -13.22 13.12 -11.15
CA HIS A 93 -12.02 13.58 -10.46
C HIS A 93 -10.77 12.82 -10.89
N TRP A 94 -10.86 11.50 -11.10
CA TRP A 94 -9.77 10.71 -11.67
C TRP A 94 -9.29 11.30 -13.01
N PHE A 95 -10.23 11.55 -13.92
CA PHE A 95 -9.95 12.05 -15.27
C PHE A 95 -9.35 13.44 -15.31
N THR A 96 -9.86 14.33 -14.46
CA THR A 96 -9.57 15.76 -14.52
C THR A 96 -8.42 16.17 -13.61
N LYS A 97 -8.10 15.38 -12.58
CA LYS A 97 -7.10 15.73 -11.57
C LYS A 97 -6.17 14.58 -11.21
N THR A 98 -6.67 13.44 -10.75
CA THR A 98 -5.80 12.38 -10.18
C THR A 98 -4.79 11.85 -11.18
N VAL A 99 -5.20 11.61 -12.42
CA VAL A 99 -4.29 11.08 -13.46
C VAL A 99 -3.08 11.98 -13.71
N HIS A 100 -3.21 13.30 -13.50
CA HIS A 100 -2.15 14.28 -13.69
C HIS A 100 -1.20 14.37 -12.49
N THR A 101 -1.58 13.87 -11.31
CA THR A 101 -0.75 13.91 -10.10
C THR A 101 -0.11 12.56 -9.75
N VAL A 102 -0.61 11.47 -10.34
CA VAL A 102 0.00 10.13 -10.18
C VAL A 102 1.02 9.80 -11.27
N ASN A 103 1.10 10.58 -12.34
CA ASN A 103 2.04 10.39 -13.44
C ASN A 103 2.97 11.61 -13.59
N SER A 104 4.17 11.40 -14.14
CA SER A 104 5.08 12.49 -14.51
C SER A 104 4.39 13.51 -15.43
N PRO A 105 4.56 14.83 -15.22
CA PRO A 105 4.04 15.87 -16.09
C PRO A 105 4.43 15.69 -17.56
N THR A 106 5.64 15.20 -17.82
CA THR A 106 6.23 15.03 -19.15
C THR A 106 5.77 13.75 -19.86
N ASN A 107 5.27 12.75 -19.12
CA ASN A 107 4.85 11.46 -19.67
C ASN A 107 3.39 11.49 -20.15
N LEU A 108 3.16 12.11 -21.31
CA LEU A 108 1.83 12.23 -21.92
C LEU A 108 1.22 10.87 -22.29
N ALA A 109 2.04 9.91 -22.73
CA ALA A 109 1.59 8.58 -23.11
C ALA A 109 1.02 7.80 -21.90
N ALA A 110 1.69 7.87 -20.74
CA ALA A 110 1.18 7.23 -19.52
C ALA A 110 -0.17 7.82 -19.09
N LYS A 111 -0.33 9.15 -19.18
CA LYS A 111 -1.60 9.82 -18.88
C LYS A 111 -2.71 9.36 -19.81
N GLU A 112 -2.43 9.27 -21.11
CA GLU A 112 -3.39 8.78 -22.11
C GLU A 112 -3.80 7.32 -21.84
N ILE A 113 -2.83 6.45 -21.53
CA ILE A 113 -3.10 5.05 -21.14
C ILE A 113 -3.99 4.99 -19.89
N CYS A 114 -3.71 5.81 -18.88
CA CYS A 114 -4.52 5.89 -17.66
C CYS A 114 -5.94 6.41 -17.89
N GLN A 115 -6.13 7.31 -18.86
CA GLN A 115 -7.44 7.87 -19.22
C GLN A 115 -8.23 6.93 -20.15
N THR A 116 -7.56 6.13 -20.98
CA THR A 116 -8.21 5.28 -21.98
C THR A 116 -8.21 3.81 -21.56
N HIS A 117 -7.10 3.11 -21.78
CA HIS A 117 -6.97 1.67 -21.56
C HIS A 117 -7.26 1.26 -20.12
N ILE A 118 -6.72 1.98 -19.12
CA ILE A 118 -6.99 1.67 -17.70
C ILE A 118 -8.45 1.86 -17.34
N LEU A 119 -9.14 2.85 -17.93
CA LEU A 119 -10.58 2.99 -17.72
C LEU A 119 -11.34 1.81 -18.33
N ASP A 120 -11.00 1.40 -19.56
CA ASP A 120 -11.62 0.24 -20.19
C ASP A 120 -11.39 -1.04 -19.39
N GLN A 121 -10.22 -1.18 -18.76
CA GLN A 121 -9.95 -2.25 -17.80
C GLN A 121 -10.82 -2.11 -16.55
N ALA A 122 -10.96 -0.91 -15.98
CA ALA A 122 -11.76 -0.68 -14.77
C ALA A 122 -13.25 -1.01 -15.00
N ARG A 123 -13.77 -0.78 -16.21
CA ARG A 123 -15.13 -1.17 -16.60
C ARG A 123 -15.34 -2.68 -16.62
N LYS A 124 -14.30 -3.46 -16.96
CA LYS A 124 -14.33 -4.93 -16.99
C LYS A 124 -14.04 -5.54 -15.63
N HIS A 125 -13.20 -4.87 -14.84
CA HIS A 125 -12.61 -5.36 -13.62
C HIS A 125 -12.96 -4.44 -12.44
N HIS A 126 -14.05 -4.75 -11.74
CA HIS A 126 -14.57 -3.89 -10.66
C HIS A 126 -13.55 -3.60 -9.54
N PHE A 127 -12.60 -4.51 -9.28
CA PHE A 127 -11.54 -4.26 -8.30
C PHE A 127 -10.71 -3.03 -8.67
N LEU A 128 -10.38 -2.86 -9.96
CA LEU A 128 -9.65 -1.70 -10.46
C LEU A 128 -10.49 -0.43 -10.35
N LEU A 129 -11.78 -0.49 -10.71
CA LEU A 129 -12.68 0.66 -10.54
C LEU A 129 -12.72 1.15 -9.09
N HIS A 130 -12.83 0.22 -8.13
CA HIS A 130 -12.73 0.56 -6.71
C HIS A 130 -11.38 1.21 -6.35
N GLY A 131 -10.26 0.77 -6.94
CA GLY A 131 -8.97 1.42 -6.78
C GLY A 131 -8.97 2.88 -7.26
N LEU A 132 -9.48 3.14 -8.47
CA LEU A 132 -9.55 4.49 -9.04
C LEU A 132 -10.37 5.43 -8.14
N LEU A 133 -11.56 4.97 -7.72
CA LEU A 133 -12.44 5.74 -6.84
C LEU A 133 -11.79 5.98 -5.46
N ALA A 134 -11.07 4.99 -4.93
CA ALA A 134 -10.38 5.13 -3.65
C ALA A 134 -9.30 6.20 -3.69
N LEU A 135 -8.46 6.20 -4.72
CA LEU A 135 -7.36 7.16 -4.83
C LEU A 135 -7.88 8.57 -5.11
N SER A 136 -8.91 8.72 -5.94
CA SER A 136 -9.56 10.01 -6.18
C SER A 136 -10.26 10.56 -4.93
N ALA A 137 -10.94 9.71 -4.14
CA ALA A 137 -11.52 10.14 -2.88
C ALA A 137 -10.44 10.55 -1.86
N LEU A 138 -9.31 9.84 -1.84
CA LEU A 138 -8.20 10.19 -0.95
C LEU A 138 -7.54 11.52 -1.34
N GLN A 139 -7.36 11.77 -2.64
CA GLN A 139 -6.84 13.05 -3.12
C GLN A 139 -7.83 14.20 -2.86
N LEU A 140 -9.14 13.97 -3.00
CA LEU A 140 -10.13 14.96 -2.62
C LEU A 140 -10.00 15.32 -1.13
N ALA A 141 -9.84 14.32 -0.25
CA ALA A 141 -9.64 14.54 1.17
C ALA A 141 -8.48 15.51 1.45
N ASP A 142 -7.36 15.37 0.74
CA ASP A 142 -6.18 16.23 0.89
C ASP A 142 -6.47 17.72 0.62
N SER A 143 -7.32 18.01 -0.36
CA SER A 143 -7.67 19.38 -0.74
C SER A 143 -8.91 19.94 -0.04
N HIS A 144 -9.60 19.15 0.78
CA HIS A 144 -10.87 19.53 1.40
C HIS A 144 -10.70 20.05 2.84
N SER A 145 -11.53 21.02 3.23
CA SER A 145 -11.57 21.56 4.59
C SER A 145 -12.05 20.56 5.66
N ASP A 146 -12.78 19.52 5.24
CA ASP A 146 -13.23 18.40 6.09
C ASP A 146 -12.83 17.08 5.38
N PRO A 147 -11.62 16.56 5.65
CA PRO A 147 -11.10 15.39 4.96
C PRO A 147 -11.81 14.08 5.35
N LYS A 148 -12.41 14.01 6.55
CA LYS A 148 -12.84 12.75 7.17
C LYS A 148 -13.86 11.94 6.33
N PRO A 149 -14.90 12.55 5.74
CA PRO A 149 -15.87 11.82 4.92
C PRO A 149 -15.20 11.19 3.70
N TYR A 150 -14.34 11.94 3.01
CA TYR A 150 -13.63 11.48 1.82
C TYR A 150 -12.61 10.38 2.14
N THR A 151 -11.88 10.49 3.26
CA THR A 151 -11.00 9.42 3.74
C THR A 151 -11.77 8.13 4.02
N LYS A 152 -12.99 8.23 4.57
CA LYS A 152 -13.85 7.05 4.81
C LYS A 152 -14.32 6.42 3.49
N ILE A 153 -14.72 7.24 2.52
CA ILE A 153 -15.09 6.78 1.17
C ILE A 153 -13.90 6.07 0.52
N ALA A 154 -12.72 6.69 0.56
CA ALA A 154 -11.48 6.15 0.04
C ALA A 154 -11.16 4.77 0.63
N THR A 155 -11.24 4.64 1.97
CA THR A 155 -11.02 3.38 2.68
C THR A 155 -12.03 2.31 2.30
N THR A 156 -13.30 2.70 2.12
CA THR A 156 -14.38 1.78 1.75
C THR A 156 -14.14 1.19 0.37
N HIS A 157 -13.87 2.04 -0.63
CA HIS A 157 -13.56 1.59 -1.98
C HIS A 157 -12.29 0.75 -2.01
N HIS A 158 -11.20 1.19 -1.36
CA HIS A 158 -9.94 0.45 -1.32
C HIS A 158 -10.13 -0.96 -0.74
N THR A 159 -10.86 -1.07 0.37
CA THR A 159 -11.16 -2.36 1.02
C THR A 159 -12.01 -3.26 0.12
N GLN A 160 -13.01 -2.71 -0.59
CA GLN A 160 -13.81 -3.48 -1.53
C GLN A 160 -12.99 -3.94 -2.74
N GLY A 161 -12.13 -3.07 -3.28
CA GLY A 161 -11.18 -3.41 -4.35
C GLY A 161 -10.27 -4.55 -3.94
N LEU A 162 -9.66 -4.48 -2.76
CA LEU A 162 -8.81 -5.55 -2.21
C LEU A 162 -9.55 -6.88 -2.04
N LYS A 163 -10.78 -6.86 -1.53
CA LYS A 163 -11.62 -8.06 -1.36
C LYS A 163 -11.85 -8.76 -2.71
N LEU A 164 -12.12 -8.00 -3.77
CA LEU A 164 -12.32 -8.54 -5.12
C LEU A 164 -10.99 -9.01 -5.73
N TYR A 165 -9.94 -8.21 -5.58
CA TYR A 165 -8.61 -8.49 -6.13
C TYR A 165 -7.98 -9.76 -5.55
N TYR A 166 -8.24 -10.05 -4.28
CA TYR A 166 -7.76 -11.26 -3.61
C TYR A 166 -8.07 -12.55 -4.38
N PHE A 167 -9.27 -12.64 -4.98
CA PHE A 167 -9.67 -13.81 -5.76
C PHE A 167 -9.00 -13.88 -7.14
N ILE A 168 -8.47 -12.77 -7.64
CA ILE A 168 -7.79 -12.66 -8.93
C ILE A 168 -6.30 -12.99 -8.82
N LEU A 169 -5.67 -12.64 -7.69
CA LEU A 169 -4.22 -12.78 -7.48
C LEU A 169 -3.66 -14.18 -7.72
N SER A 170 -4.47 -15.23 -7.50
CA SER A 170 -4.02 -16.62 -7.73
C SER A 170 -4.16 -17.08 -9.18
N ASN A 171 -4.71 -16.24 -10.07
CA ASN A 171 -4.99 -16.55 -11.47
C ASN A 171 -4.79 -15.32 -12.38
N ILE A 172 -3.59 -14.75 -12.35
CA ILE A 172 -3.18 -13.69 -13.28
C ILE A 172 -3.09 -14.27 -14.69
N ASN A 173 -3.76 -13.64 -15.65
CA ASN A 173 -3.84 -14.07 -17.04
C ASN A 173 -3.92 -12.87 -18.00
N ARG A 174 -3.94 -13.15 -19.32
CA ARG A 174 -3.93 -12.13 -20.38
C ARG A 174 -5.12 -11.15 -20.36
N GLU A 175 -6.21 -11.49 -19.70
CA GLU A 175 -7.40 -10.64 -19.62
C GLU A 175 -7.36 -9.68 -18.43
N ASN A 176 -6.62 -10.01 -17.37
CA ASN A 176 -6.66 -9.29 -16.10
C ASN A 176 -5.32 -8.69 -15.64
N TYR A 177 -4.20 -9.06 -16.27
CA TYR A 177 -2.89 -8.62 -15.78
C TYR A 177 -2.74 -7.10 -15.80
N SER A 178 -3.19 -6.43 -16.87
CA SER A 178 -3.12 -4.97 -16.96
C SER A 178 -3.93 -4.29 -15.85
N ALA A 179 -5.12 -4.80 -15.54
CA ALA A 179 -5.93 -4.30 -14.44
C ALA A 179 -5.28 -4.57 -13.07
N SER A 180 -4.64 -5.73 -12.93
CA SER A 180 -3.96 -6.18 -11.71
C SER A 180 -2.73 -5.33 -11.40
N ILE A 181 -1.90 -5.05 -12.41
CA ILE A 181 -0.74 -4.14 -12.29
C ILE A 181 -1.23 -2.75 -11.87
N ALA A 182 -2.24 -2.20 -12.55
CA ALA A 182 -2.77 -0.88 -12.24
C ALA A 182 -3.34 -0.79 -10.81
N PHE A 183 -4.12 -1.78 -10.39
CA PHE A 183 -4.68 -1.81 -9.04
C PHE A 183 -3.59 -1.97 -7.97
N SER A 184 -2.57 -2.81 -8.21
CA SER A 184 -1.40 -2.92 -7.33
C SER A 184 -0.65 -1.59 -7.21
N SER A 185 -0.43 -0.86 -8.31
CA SER A 185 0.19 0.47 -8.29
C SER A 185 -0.64 1.47 -7.48
N ILE A 186 -1.96 1.48 -7.69
CA ILE A 186 -2.90 2.32 -6.92
C ILE A 186 -2.85 1.98 -5.44
N THR A 187 -2.74 0.70 -5.07
CA THR A 187 -2.66 0.25 -3.68
C THR A 187 -1.41 0.81 -2.99
N ILE A 188 -0.27 0.86 -3.68
CA ILE A 188 0.97 1.45 -3.16
C ILE A 188 0.79 2.95 -2.93
N MET A 189 0.31 3.69 -3.94
CA MET A 189 0.08 5.14 -3.86
C MET A 189 -0.95 5.50 -2.77
N TYR A 190 -2.04 4.73 -2.69
CA TYR A 190 -3.06 4.86 -1.65
C TYR A 190 -2.44 4.68 -0.26
N THR A 191 -1.59 3.66 -0.08
CA THR A 191 -0.98 3.36 1.21
C THR A 191 -0.01 4.47 1.63
N PHE A 192 0.80 5.01 0.72
CA PHE A 192 1.58 6.21 0.98
C PHE A 192 0.69 7.37 1.43
N GLY A 193 -0.37 7.66 0.69
CA GLY A 193 -1.26 8.80 0.95
C GLY A 193 -2.04 8.69 2.26
N ILE A 194 -2.57 7.52 2.61
CA ILE A 194 -3.37 7.32 3.83
C ILE A 194 -2.49 7.27 5.09
N SER A 195 -1.24 6.83 4.96
CA SER A 195 -0.27 6.73 6.04
C SER A 195 0.59 7.98 6.19
N ARG A 196 0.26 9.07 5.47
CA ARG A 196 1.00 10.33 5.57
C ARG A 196 1.06 10.83 7.01
N PRO A 197 2.25 11.23 7.47
CA PRO A 197 2.37 11.91 8.76
C PRO A 197 1.60 13.23 8.73
N GLY A 198 0.77 13.45 9.75
CA GLY A 198 -0.03 14.66 9.89
C GLY A 198 0.62 15.63 10.87
N GLY A 199 0.90 16.86 10.44
CA GLY A 199 1.71 17.86 11.16
C GLY A 199 1.20 18.36 12.52
N THR A 200 0.22 17.72 13.14
CA THR A 200 -0.28 18.07 14.49
C THR A 200 0.24 17.16 15.60
N LYS A 201 0.88 16.03 15.26
CA LYS A 201 1.52 15.13 16.22
C LYS A 201 2.93 14.80 15.74
N THR A 202 3.87 14.71 16.68
CA THR A 202 5.20 14.16 16.40
C THR A 202 5.04 12.77 15.82
N SER A 203 5.56 12.59 14.62
CA SER A 203 5.56 11.30 13.94
C SER A 203 6.28 10.25 14.79
N GLY A 204 5.63 9.10 14.99
CA GLY A 204 6.17 8.01 15.79
C GLY A 204 7.00 7.03 14.96
N ILE A 205 7.70 6.13 15.66
CA ILE A 205 8.47 5.04 15.04
C ILE A 205 7.62 4.09 14.17
N GLU A 206 6.30 4.16 14.28
CA GLU A 206 5.31 3.48 13.43
C GLU A 206 5.42 3.87 11.95
N LEU A 207 5.96 5.05 11.60
CA LEU A 207 6.21 5.42 10.20
C LEU A 207 7.15 4.44 9.49
N VAL A 208 8.11 3.87 10.23
CA VAL A 208 9.01 2.84 9.69
C VAL A 208 8.24 1.56 9.39
N ASP A 209 7.21 1.21 10.17
CA ASP A 209 6.35 0.06 9.89
C ASP A 209 5.46 0.30 8.67
N HIS A 210 4.89 1.52 8.54
CA HIS A 210 4.14 1.90 7.36
C HIS A 210 5.00 1.84 6.10
N LEU A 211 6.23 2.35 6.14
CA LEU A 211 7.17 2.26 5.02
C LEU A 211 7.53 0.80 4.70
N SER A 212 7.82 0.01 5.73
CA SER A 212 8.11 -1.42 5.55
C SER A 212 6.95 -2.15 4.88
N GLN A 213 5.72 -1.84 5.26
CA GLN A 213 4.53 -2.38 4.62
C GLN A 213 4.44 -1.97 3.15
N ILE A 214 4.70 -0.71 2.83
CA ILE A 214 4.74 -0.19 1.45
C ILE A 214 5.77 -0.95 0.60
N PHE A 215 6.97 -1.21 1.12
CA PHE A 215 7.97 -2.01 0.42
C PHE A 215 7.49 -3.45 0.16
N LEU A 216 6.79 -4.07 1.12
CA LEU A 216 6.15 -5.37 0.90
C LEU A 216 5.03 -5.31 -0.16
N LEU A 217 4.27 -4.22 -0.24
CA LEU A 217 3.29 -4.01 -1.33
C LEU A 217 3.99 -3.92 -2.69
N ALA A 218 5.12 -3.22 -2.77
CA ALA A 218 5.92 -3.08 -3.99
C ALA A 218 6.51 -4.41 -4.47
N HIS A 219 6.93 -5.29 -3.56
CA HIS A 219 7.30 -6.66 -3.89
C HIS A 219 6.12 -7.48 -4.45
N GLY A 220 4.93 -7.30 -3.88
CA GLY A 220 3.71 -7.91 -4.40
C GLY A 220 3.40 -7.43 -5.81
N TRP A 221 3.54 -6.13 -6.06
CA TRP A 221 3.42 -5.53 -7.39
C TRP A 221 4.42 -6.13 -8.38
N GLN A 222 5.70 -6.25 -8.02
CA GLN A 222 6.71 -6.87 -8.89
C GLN A 222 6.35 -8.31 -9.26
N SER A 223 5.82 -9.08 -8.30
CA SER A 223 5.38 -10.46 -8.58
C SER A 223 4.25 -10.53 -9.61
N VAL A 224 3.37 -9.52 -9.66
CA VAL A 224 2.30 -9.42 -10.67
C VAL A 224 2.87 -9.03 -12.03
N VAL A 225 3.86 -8.13 -12.06
CA VAL A 225 4.58 -7.77 -13.29
C VAL A 225 5.31 -8.98 -13.86
N ASP A 226 6.05 -9.73 -13.04
CA ASP A 226 6.78 -10.93 -13.48
C ASP A 226 5.82 -12.00 -14.06
N ALA A 227 4.65 -12.16 -13.43
CA ALA A 227 3.60 -13.06 -13.93
C ALA A 227 3.08 -12.59 -15.30
N ALA A 228 2.88 -11.28 -15.46
CA ALA A 228 2.43 -10.68 -16.72
C ALA A 228 3.47 -10.82 -17.83
N ASP A 229 4.74 -10.51 -17.57
CA ASP A 229 5.85 -10.72 -18.51
C ASP A 229 5.96 -12.19 -18.91
N GLY A 230 5.73 -13.11 -17.97
CA GLY A 230 5.67 -14.54 -18.22
C GLY A 230 4.59 -14.95 -19.23
N LEU A 231 3.48 -14.22 -19.30
CA LEU A 231 2.39 -14.44 -20.25
C LEU A 231 2.68 -13.86 -21.63
N ASP A 232 3.48 -12.80 -21.69
CA ASP A 232 3.81 -12.02 -22.90
C ASP A 232 5.14 -12.43 -23.56
N ARG A 233 5.76 -13.55 -23.15
CA ARG A 233 7.02 -14.13 -23.72
C ARG A 233 7.09 -14.29 -25.25
N GLY A 234 6.02 -14.00 -26.00
CA GLY A 234 6.01 -13.94 -27.45
C GLY A 234 6.41 -12.58 -28.06
N THR A 235 6.38 -11.46 -27.33
CA THR A 235 6.71 -10.11 -27.85
C THR A 235 8.17 -9.72 -27.62
N GLY A 236 8.87 -10.37 -26.67
CA GLY A 236 10.30 -10.20 -26.42
C GLY A 236 10.71 -8.93 -25.65
N ALA A 237 9.78 -8.02 -25.36
CA ALA A 237 10.01 -6.81 -24.57
C ALA A 237 9.29 -6.90 -23.21
N PRO A 238 9.95 -6.56 -22.09
CA PRO A 238 9.31 -6.53 -20.78
C PRO A 238 8.25 -5.42 -20.72
N ILE A 239 7.17 -5.63 -19.97
CA ILE A 239 6.06 -4.67 -19.81
C ILE A 239 6.55 -3.37 -19.19
N PHE A 240 7.50 -3.46 -18.27
CA PHE A 240 8.25 -2.33 -17.74
C PHE A 240 9.70 -2.46 -18.15
N SER A 241 10.27 -1.39 -18.70
CA SER A 241 11.70 -1.34 -18.97
C SER A 241 12.47 -1.64 -17.69
N THR A 242 13.44 -2.56 -17.77
CA THR A 242 14.40 -2.74 -16.68
C THR A 242 15.05 -1.38 -16.37
N PRO A 243 15.23 -1.06 -15.07
CA PRO A 243 15.97 0.15 -14.68
C PRO A 243 17.25 0.22 -15.50
N HIS A 244 17.45 1.33 -16.20
CA HIS A 244 18.71 1.50 -16.92
C HIS A 244 19.81 1.53 -15.87
N ASN A 245 20.86 0.72 -16.06
CA ASN A 245 22.08 0.90 -15.28
C ASN A 245 22.62 2.28 -15.68
N HIS A 246 22.36 3.30 -14.86
CA HIS A 246 22.87 4.63 -15.11
C HIS A 246 24.40 4.58 -15.05
N ILE A 247 25.05 4.91 -16.18
CA ILE A 247 26.51 4.89 -16.34
C ILE A 247 27.09 6.30 -16.07
N GLY A 248 26.24 7.32 -15.91
CA GLY A 248 26.65 8.66 -15.53
C GLY A 248 27.15 8.70 -14.08
N ALA A 249 27.99 9.68 -13.75
CA ALA A 249 28.34 9.98 -12.35
C ALA A 249 27.30 10.93 -11.75
N LEU A 250 26.92 10.74 -10.48
CA LEU A 250 26.14 11.73 -9.73
C LEU A 250 27.02 12.95 -9.43
N SER A 251 26.44 13.99 -8.84
CA SER A 251 27.23 15.09 -8.29
C SER A 251 28.31 14.58 -7.32
N THR A 252 29.46 15.26 -7.27
CA THR A 252 30.60 14.88 -6.41
C THR A 252 30.17 14.67 -4.97
N ASP A 253 29.37 15.58 -4.41
CA ASP A 253 28.88 15.51 -3.04
C ASP A 253 28.04 14.24 -2.78
N THR A 254 27.21 13.85 -3.76
CA THR A 254 26.41 12.63 -3.69
C THR A 254 27.28 11.38 -3.76
N GLU A 255 28.24 11.35 -4.69
CA GLU A 255 29.21 10.26 -4.82
C GLU A 255 30.00 10.04 -3.51
N GLU A 256 30.49 11.12 -2.90
CA GLU A 256 31.19 11.06 -1.63
C GLU A 256 30.29 10.59 -0.48
N ALA A 257 29.02 11.04 -0.44
CA ALA A 257 28.08 10.60 0.57
C ALA A 257 27.74 9.11 0.48
N PHE A 258 27.61 8.56 -0.74
CA PHE A 258 27.42 7.13 -0.97
C PHE A 258 28.69 6.32 -0.73
N ALA A 259 29.88 6.88 -0.97
CA ALA A 259 31.15 6.26 -0.60
C ALA A 259 31.25 6.10 0.93
N ARG A 260 31.00 7.17 1.70
CA ARG A 260 30.96 7.13 3.17
C ARG A 260 29.93 6.12 3.69
N LEU A 261 28.75 6.05 3.07
CA LEU A 261 27.73 5.07 3.44
C LEU A 261 28.20 3.62 3.19
N ASN A 262 28.86 3.35 2.06
CA ASN A 262 29.43 2.03 1.78
C ASN A 262 30.58 1.67 2.71
N ASP A 263 31.42 2.64 3.12
CA ASP A 263 32.52 2.41 4.05
C ASP A 263 32.01 1.96 5.43
N MET A 264 30.79 2.36 5.83
CA MET A 264 30.16 1.88 7.07
C MET A 264 29.55 0.48 6.96
N ASN A 265 29.42 -0.06 5.75
CA ASN A 265 28.75 -1.33 5.52
C ASN A 265 29.65 -2.51 5.91
N HIS A 266 29.46 -3.02 7.11
CA HIS A 266 30.24 -4.13 7.67
C HIS A 266 29.35 -5.15 8.38
N GLY A 267 29.89 -6.36 8.59
CA GLY A 267 29.23 -7.41 9.35
C GLY A 267 28.47 -8.42 8.50
N GLN A 268 27.52 -9.12 9.13
CA GLN A 268 26.87 -10.31 8.57
C GLN A 268 25.93 -10.00 7.39
N ASP A 269 25.22 -8.86 7.45
CA ASP A 269 24.23 -8.48 6.43
C ASP A 269 24.82 -7.62 5.29
N MET A 270 26.15 -7.56 5.17
CA MET A 270 26.86 -6.64 4.26
C MET A 270 26.35 -6.71 2.80
N ALA A 271 26.11 -7.93 2.29
CA ALA A 271 25.62 -8.12 0.92
C ALA A 271 24.22 -7.54 0.70
N VAL A 272 23.33 -7.67 1.69
CA VAL A 272 21.96 -7.13 1.64
C VAL A 272 22.00 -5.61 1.64
N TYR A 273 22.81 -5.01 2.51
CA TYR A 273 22.99 -3.55 2.55
C TYR A 273 23.67 -3.01 1.29
N MET A 274 24.67 -3.71 0.76
CA MET A 274 25.37 -3.29 -0.46
C MET A 274 24.40 -3.21 -1.65
N LEU A 275 23.49 -4.18 -1.78
CA LEU A 275 22.46 -4.16 -2.80
C LEU A 275 21.44 -3.04 -2.55
N ALA A 276 21.00 -2.81 -1.30
CA ALA A 276 20.09 -1.72 -0.98
C ALA A 276 20.68 -0.33 -1.27
N ILE A 277 21.98 -0.14 -0.98
CA ILE A 277 22.73 1.09 -1.25
C ILE A 277 22.88 1.30 -2.76
N SER A 278 23.26 0.25 -3.51
CA SER A 278 23.47 0.37 -4.96
C SER A 278 22.18 0.66 -5.72
N THR A 279 21.06 0.00 -5.38
CA THR A 279 19.76 0.29 -6.01
C THR A 279 19.23 1.66 -5.59
N LEU A 280 19.48 2.11 -4.35
CA LEU A 280 19.14 3.47 -3.93
C LEU A 280 19.92 4.51 -4.74
N LYS A 281 21.22 4.28 -4.98
CA LYS A 281 22.04 5.14 -5.82
C LYS A 281 21.49 5.25 -7.25
N SER A 282 21.01 4.14 -7.83
CA SER A 282 20.32 4.17 -9.13
C SER A 282 19.06 5.05 -9.12
N VAL A 283 18.32 5.10 -8.01
CA VAL A 283 17.16 6.00 -7.86
C VAL A 283 17.58 7.47 -7.81
N PHE A 284 18.74 7.79 -7.22
CA PHE A 284 19.28 9.16 -7.27
C PHE A 284 19.60 9.61 -8.70
N HIS A 285 20.10 8.72 -9.55
CA HIS A 285 20.27 9.03 -10.98
C HIS A 285 18.94 9.34 -11.66
N GLY A 286 17.93 8.49 -11.47
CA GLY A 286 16.59 8.74 -12.02
C GLY A 286 15.98 10.04 -11.51
N LEU A 287 16.25 10.41 -10.25
CA LEU A 287 15.80 11.67 -9.67
C LEU A 287 16.52 12.89 -10.28
N GLU A 288 17.81 12.80 -10.59
CA GLU A 288 18.52 13.90 -11.28
C GLU A 288 18.04 14.09 -12.72
N GLU A 289 17.61 13.02 -13.40
CA GLU A 289 17.09 13.04 -14.77
C GLU A 289 15.65 13.58 -14.87
N ASP A 290 14.73 13.11 -14.01
CA ASP A 290 13.32 13.57 -13.97
C ASP A 290 12.82 13.75 -12.54
N ARG A 291 12.99 14.97 -12.01
CA ARG A 291 12.57 15.37 -10.66
C ARG A 291 11.06 15.45 -10.47
N GLU A 292 10.28 15.40 -11.54
CA GLU A 292 8.82 15.49 -11.47
C GLU A 292 8.15 14.12 -11.60
N ASN A 293 8.93 13.05 -11.82
CA ASN A 293 8.39 11.70 -11.94
C ASN A 293 8.15 11.05 -10.57
N PRO A 294 6.89 10.91 -10.14
CA PRO A 294 6.59 10.35 -8.83
C PRO A 294 6.93 8.86 -8.72
N HIS A 295 7.07 8.16 -9.86
CA HIS A 295 7.42 6.74 -9.88
C HIS A 295 8.87 6.47 -9.48
N VAL A 296 9.76 7.48 -9.52
CA VAL A 296 11.15 7.36 -9.06
C VAL A 296 11.21 6.95 -7.58
N ALA A 297 10.35 7.51 -6.73
CA ALA A 297 10.25 7.09 -5.33
C ALA A 297 9.83 5.61 -5.17
N LEU A 298 9.01 5.08 -6.09
CA LEU A 298 8.54 3.70 -6.05
C LEU A 298 9.56 2.69 -6.62
N GLN A 299 10.58 3.17 -7.34
CA GLN A 299 11.60 2.33 -7.96
C GLN A 299 12.43 1.57 -6.92
N TRP A 300 12.83 2.26 -5.85
CA TRP A 300 13.61 1.61 -4.80
C TRP A 300 12.80 0.51 -4.09
N ALA A 301 11.51 0.79 -3.84
CA ALA A 301 10.64 -0.09 -3.07
C ALA A 301 10.52 -1.52 -3.64
N HIS A 302 10.55 -1.69 -4.96
CA HIS A 302 10.46 -3.02 -5.58
C HIS A 302 11.81 -3.64 -5.96
N THR A 303 12.89 -2.86 -5.94
CA THR A 303 14.27 -3.33 -6.22
C THR A 303 15.06 -3.69 -4.96
N LEU A 304 14.56 -3.29 -3.79
CA LEU A 304 15.08 -3.67 -2.47
C LEU A 304 14.99 -5.18 -2.24
N PRO A 305 15.93 -5.82 -1.52
CA PRO A 305 15.78 -7.20 -1.05
C PRO A 305 14.71 -7.32 0.04
N LYS A 306 13.96 -8.44 0.07
CA LYS A 306 12.97 -8.69 1.14
C LYS A 306 13.63 -8.79 2.52
N GLU A 307 14.85 -9.31 2.56
CA GLU A 307 15.71 -9.41 3.73
C GLU A 307 15.98 -8.03 4.34
N PHE A 308 16.23 -7.01 3.49
CA PHE A 308 16.42 -5.63 3.94
C PHE A 308 15.17 -5.10 4.66
N VAL A 309 13.97 -5.39 4.14
CA VAL A 309 12.71 -5.01 4.80
C VAL A 309 12.59 -5.68 6.18
N GLY A 310 13.07 -6.92 6.31
CA GLY A 310 13.17 -7.61 7.61
C GLY A 310 14.08 -6.89 8.60
N LEU A 311 15.26 -6.44 8.16
CA LEU A 311 16.22 -5.67 8.97
C LEU A 311 15.64 -4.30 9.37
N LEU A 312 14.93 -3.64 8.45
CA LEU A 312 14.24 -2.38 8.70
C LEU A 312 13.14 -2.53 9.75
N ARG A 313 12.31 -3.58 9.65
CA ARG A 313 11.27 -3.87 10.66
C ARG A 313 11.86 -4.16 12.03
N GLN A 314 13.03 -4.80 12.09
CA GLN A 314 13.79 -5.04 13.31
C GLN A 314 14.54 -3.79 13.82
N ARG A 315 14.41 -2.65 13.12
CA ARG A 315 15.04 -1.36 13.48
C ARG A 315 16.57 -1.45 13.57
N HIS A 316 17.18 -2.26 12.71
CA HIS A 316 18.65 -2.29 12.63
C HIS A 316 19.15 -0.89 12.25
N ASN A 317 20.06 -0.34 13.06
CA ASN A 317 20.57 1.03 12.89
C ASN A 317 20.99 1.34 11.45
N PHE A 318 21.77 0.44 10.83
CA PHE A 318 22.27 0.69 9.48
C PHE A 318 21.17 0.62 8.41
N ALA A 319 20.14 -0.21 8.59
CA ALA A 319 18.96 -0.20 7.73
C ALA A 319 18.22 1.14 7.83
N LEU A 320 18.06 1.68 9.05
CA LEU A 320 17.46 3.00 9.28
C LEU A 320 18.30 4.12 8.64
N VAL A 321 19.62 4.05 8.71
CA VAL A 321 20.53 5.01 8.06
C VAL A 321 20.33 5.03 6.54
N ILE A 322 20.27 3.85 5.90
CA ILE A 322 20.04 3.75 4.45
C ILE A 322 18.66 4.34 4.09
N VAL A 323 17.62 4.10 4.90
CA VAL A 323 16.33 4.77 4.72
C VAL A 323 16.43 6.29 4.94
N GLY A 324 17.30 6.76 5.82
CA GLY A 324 17.60 8.19 5.99
C GLY A 324 18.09 8.85 4.70
N TYR A 325 18.86 8.14 3.88
CA TYR A 325 19.22 8.61 2.53
C TYR A 325 18.02 8.59 1.58
N TYR A 326 17.15 7.58 1.66
CA TYR A 326 15.91 7.53 0.87
C TYR A 326 14.94 8.67 1.21
N CYS A 327 14.96 9.20 2.43
CA CYS A 327 14.20 10.40 2.79
C CYS A 327 14.51 11.62 1.90
N ILE A 328 15.72 11.70 1.32
CA ILE A 328 16.08 12.75 0.35
C ILE A 328 15.22 12.63 -0.92
N VAL A 329 15.04 11.39 -1.42
CA VAL A 329 14.19 11.12 -2.59
C VAL A 329 12.74 11.50 -2.30
N LEU A 330 12.25 11.14 -1.11
CA LEU A 330 10.89 11.47 -0.68
C LEU A 330 10.69 12.99 -0.53
N ASP A 331 11.64 13.72 0.04
CA ASP A 331 11.55 15.19 0.19
C ASP A 331 11.65 15.92 -1.15
N ALA A 332 12.48 15.42 -2.08
CA ALA A 332 12.56 15.98 -3.44
C ALA A 332 11.22 15.91 -4.18
N LEU A 333 10.40 14.90 -3.87
CA LEU A 333 9.08 14.67 -4.46
C LEU A 333 7.91 15.14 -3.57
N LYS A 334 8.16 16.02 -2.58
CA LYS A 334 7.14 16.46 -1.61
C LYS A 334 5.92 17.18 -2.20
N GLU A 335 6.02 17.71 -3.41
CA GLU A 335 4.89 18.30 -4.15
C GLU A 335 3.90 17.24 -4.65
N VAL A 336 4.31 15.97 -4.70
CA VAL A 336 3.43 14.84 -4.97
C VAL A 336 2.61 14.58 -3.71
N TRP A 337 1.31 14.85 -3.78
CA TRP A 337 0.41 14.88 -2.61
C TRP A 337 0.48 13.61 -1.74
N TRP A 338 0.67 12.42 -2.33
CA TRP A 338 0.72 11.17 -1.57
C TRP A 338 2.09 10.89 -0.93
N LEU A 339 3.16 11.59 -1.35
CA LEU A 339 4.49 11.56 -0.74
C LEU A 339 4.72 12.70 0.27
N SER A 340 3.90 13.75 0.21
CA SER A 340 4.05 14.94 1.04
C SER A 340 4.12 14.60 2.54
N GLY A 341 5.12 15.18 3.21
CA GLY A 341 5.43 14.98 4.64
C GLY A 341 6.43 13.86 4.92
N TRP A 342 6.44 12.80 4.10
CA TRP A 342 7.24 11.60 4.39
C TRP A 342 8.73 11.88 4.56
N GLY A 343 9.36 12.68 3.71
CA GLY A 343 10.81 12.94 3.77
C GLY A 343 11.28 13.46 5.13
N LYS A 344 10.75 14.61 5.57
CA LYS A 344 11.13 15.24 6.84
C LYS A 344 10.69 14.44 8.06
N ASP A 345 9.44 13.99 8.09
CA ASP A 345 8.89 13.29 9.26
C ASP A 345 9.57 11.94 9.50
N LEU A 346 9.77 11.15 8.43
CA LEU A 346 10.48 9.88 8.54
C LEU A 346 11.96 10.09 8.91
N PHE A 347 12.61 11.10 8.35
CA PHE A 347 13.99 11.43 8.71
C PHE A 347 14.11 11.81 10.20
N GLY A 348 13.20 12.64 10.71
CA GLY A 348 13.15 12.98 12.13
C GLY A 348 12.96 11.76 13.04
N VAL A 349 12.07 10.84 12.64
CA VAL A 349 11.87 9.55 13.34
C VAL A 349 13.16 8.73 13.34
N ILE A 350 13.84 8.62 12.20
CA ILE A 350 15.10 7.87 12.09
C ILE A 350 16.17 8.48 12.99
N LEU A 351 16.39 9.80 12.89
CA LEU A 351 17.42 10.50 13.66
C LEU A 351 17.22 10.35 15.18
N ALA A 352 15.97 10.29 15.63
CA ALA A 352 15.64 10.09 17.05
C ALA A 352 15.81 8.65 17.55
N ASN A 353 15.93 7.66 16.65
CA ASN A 353 15.94 6.23 16.99
C ASN A 353 17.22 5.50 16.53
N ILE A 354 18.26 6.22 16.09
CA ILE A 354 19.57 5.63 15.77
C ILE A 354 20.61 5.91 16.85
N ASP A 355 21.55 5.00 17.00
CA ASP A 355 22.69 5.12 17.90
C ASP A 355 23.65 6.23 17.44
N LEU A 356 24.34 6.85 18.41
CA LEU A 356 25.27 7.97 18.21
C LEU A 356 26.29 7.76 17.07
N PRO A 357 26.92 6.57 16.89
CA PRO A 357 27.93 6.38 15.82
C PRO A 357 27.38 6.54 14.40
N TYR A 358 26.07 6.48 14.21
CA TYR A 358 25.41 6.59 12.91
C TYR A 358 24.87 8.00 12.63
N GLN A 359 24.94 8.94 13.58
CA GLN A 359 24.38 10.28 13.39
C GLN A 359 25.21 11.10 12.40
N ASP A 360 26.53 10.96 12.42
CA ASP A 360 27.43 11.74 11.55
C ASP A 360 27.19 11.45 10.06
N VAL A 361 26.91 10.20 9.69
CA VAL A 361 26.62 9.84 8.29
C VAL A 361 25.26 10.38 7.82
N LEU A 362 24.33 10.66 8.73
CA LEU A 362 23.05 11.29 8.42
C LEU A 362 23.12 12.81 8.31
N GLU A 363 24.28 13.43 8.54
CA GLU A 363 24.45 14.88 8.41
C GLU A 363 24.25 15.36 6.95
N TRP A 364 24.73 14.60 5.97
CA TRP A 364 24.51 14.93 4.56
C TRP A 364 23.02 14.86 4.16
N PRO A 365 22.28 13.76 4.44
CA PRO A 365 20.83 13.75 4.25
C PRO A 365 20.09 14.86 5.00
N ARG A 366 20.50 15.18 6.24
CA ARG A 366 19.90 16.27 7.04
C ARG A 366 19.98 17.61 6.32
N GLN A 367 21.14 17.92 5.72
CA GLN A 367 21.37 19.13 4.94
C GLN A 367 20.55 19.15 3.65
N MET A 368 20.53 18.04 2.91
CA MET A 368 19.78 17.92 1.65
C MET A 368 18.27 18.10 1.84
N ILE A 369 17.72 17.59 2.95
CA ILE A 369 16.30 17.71 3.29
C ILE A 369 15.98 19.11 3.89
N GLY A 370 16.99 19.87 4.35
CA GLY A 370 16.78 21.08 5.13
C GLY A 370 16.04 20.78 6.43
N PHE A 371 16.50 19.76 7.16
CA PHE A 371 15.92 19.34 8.43
C PHE A 371 16.60 20.09 9.59
N GLU A 372 15.83 20.96 10.25
CA GLU A 372 16.21 21.67 11.48
C GLU A 372 15.60 20.93 12.68
N LYS A 373 16.38 20.76 13.75
CA LYS A 373 15.99 20.01 14.95
C LYS A 373 14.93 20.73 15.78
#